data_AF-A0A160F2R5-F1
#
_entry.id   AF-A0A160F2R5-F1
#
_cell.length_a   1.000
_cell.length_b   1.000
_cell.length_c   1.000
_cell.angle_alpha   90.00
_cell.angle_beta   90.00
_cell.angle_gamma   90.00
#
_symmetry.space_group_name_H-M   'P 1'
#
loop_
_entity.id
_entity.type
_entity.pdbx_description
1 polymer ?
#
loop_
_entity_poly.entity_id
_entity_poly.type
_entity_poly.pdbx_seq_one_letter_code
_entity_poly.pdbx_strand_id
1 'polypeptide(L)' 'MYSQFIKELIDLPDVLIQKVRKEGERWIFELSLPVNVK' A
#
# COMPACT_ATOMS: atom_id res chain seq x y z
N MET A 1 9.58 -8.90 -9.70
CA MET A 1 10.23 -7.75 -9.04
C MET A 1 9.24 -6.74 -8.45
N TYR A 2 8.06 -6.51 -9.05
CA TYR A 2 6.95 -5.78 -8.37
C TYR A 2 6.39 -6.52 -7.14
N SER A 3 6.54 -7.84 -7.08
CA SER A 3 6.00 -8.68 -6.00
C SER A 3 6.76 -8.57 -4.68
N GLN A 4 8.05 -8.21 -4.69
CA GLN A 4 8.82 -8.04 -3.45
C GLN A 4 8.41 -6.76 -2.73
N PHE A 5 8.26 -5.65 -3.47
CA PHE A 5 7.79 -4.38 -2.92
C PHE A 5 6.36 -4.49 -2.35
N ILE A 6 5.44 -5.19 -3.04
CA ILE A 6 4.09 -5.44 -2.51
C ILE A 6 4.11 -6.37 -1.30
N LYS A 7 4.98 -7.39 -1.26
CA LYS A 7 5.15 -8.26 -0.09
C LYS A 7 5.64 -7.48 1.13
N GLU A 8 6.67 -6.66 0.99
CA GLU A 8 7.17 -5.80 2.06
C GLU A 8 6.10 -4.82 2.57
N LEU A 9 5.22 -4.38 1.67
CA LEU A 9 4.08 -3.51 2.00
C LEU A 9 2.94 -4.22 2.72
N ILE A 10 2.68 -5.49 2.41
CA ILE A 10 1.69 -6.34 3.11
C ILE A 10 2.25 -6.86 4.43
N ASP A 11 3.55 -7.15 4.48
CA ASP A 11 4.25 -7.62 5.68
C ASP A 11 4.44 -6.50 6.72
N LEU A 12 4.23 -5.24 6.34
CA LEU A 12 4.04 -4.15 7.29
C LEU A 12 2.66 -4.32 7.94
N PRO A 13 2.57 -4.73 9.22
CA PRO A 13 1.32 -5.09 9.90
C PRO A 13 0.33 -3.93 10.05
N ASP A 14 0.77 -2.74 9.67
CA ASP A 14 0.27 -1.44 10.03
C ASP A 14 -0.19 -0.65 8.79
N VAL A 15 0.24 -1.05 7.59
CA VAL A 15 -0.12 -0.31 6.37
C VAL A 15 -1.52 -0.71 5.93
N LEU A 16 -2.45 0.25 5.99
CA LEU A 16 -3.80 0.10 5.47
C LEU A 16 -3.88 0.65 4.05
N ILE A 17 -4.30 -0.19 3.11
CA ILE A 17 -4.66 0.27 1.75
C ILE A 17 -5.98 1.03 1.87
N GLN A 18 -5.95 2.34 1.69
CA GLN A 18 -7.15 3.17 1.78
C GLN A 18 -7.94 3.18 0.49
N LYS A 19 -7.24 3.30 -0.65
CA LYS A 19 -7.88 3.36 -1.97
C LYS A 19 -7.03 2.66 -3.01
N VAL A 20 -7.72 2.02 -3.93
CA VAL A 20 -7.14 1.45 -5.14
C VAL A 20 -7.85 2.08 -6.32
N ARG A 21 -7.09 2.73 -7.22
CA ARG A 21 -7.64 3.26 -8.47
C ARG A 21 -6.79 2.86 -9.66
N LYS A 22 -7.43 2.77 -10.82
CA LYS A 22 -6.79 2.43 -12.09
C LYS A 22 -6.80 3.66 -12.99
N GLU A 23 -5.62 4.12 -13.37
CA GLU A 23 -5.44 5.23 -14.33
C GLU A 23 -4.73 4.68 -15.57
N GLY A 24 -5.50 4.47 -16.64
CA GLY A 24 -5.03 3.80 -17.86
C GLY A 24 -4.56 2.39 -17.58
N GLU A 25 -3.27 2.12 -17.83
CA GLU A 25 -2.63 0.82 -17.57
C GLU A 25 -1.99 0.74 -16.17
N ARG A 26 -2.04 1.81 -15.37
CA ARG A 26 -1.39 1.86 -14.06
C ARG A 26 -2.39 1.65 -12.94
N TRP A 27 -2.01 0.84 -11.97
CA TRP A 27 -2.70 0.70 -10.69
C TRP A 27 -2.03 1.62 -9.66
N ILE A 28 -2.82 2.47 -9.04
CA ILE A 28 -2.41 3.40 -8.00
C ILE A 28 -3.02 2.93 -6.69
N PHE A 29 -2.16 2.66 -5.71
CA PHE A 29 -2.54 2.27 -4.36
C PHE A 29 -2.23 3.44 -3.43
N GLU A 30 -3.26 3.94 -2.75
CA GLU A 30 -3.13 4.98 -1.75
C GLU A 30 -3.07 4.29 -0.38
N LEU A 31 -1.94 4.47 0.28
CA LEU A 31 -1.56 3.76 1.50
C LEU A 31 -1.56 4.77 2.64
N SER A 32 -2.20 4.42 3.75
CA SER A 32 -2.00 5.13 5.00
C SER A 32 -1.08 4.33 5.90
N LEU A 33 -0.01 4.99 6.34
CA LEU A 33 0.72 4.57 7.52
C LEU A 33 -0.21 4.80 8.72
N PRO A 34 -0.28 3.89 9.69
CA PRO A 34 -0.99 4.20 10.91
C PRO A 34 -0.18 5.30 11.58
N VAL A 35 -0.88 6.37 11.96
CA VAL A 35 -0.32 7.28 12.95
C VAL A 35 -0.15 6.42 14.19
N ASN A 36 1.09 6.08 14.52
CA ASN A 36 1.41 5.52 15.81
C ASN A 36 1.13 6.64 16.82
N VAL A 37 -0.14 6.74 17.26
CA VAL A 37 -0.56 7.63 18.32
C VAL A 37 0.08 7.05 19.58
N LYS A 38 1.29 7.55 19.87
CA LYS A 38 1.92 7.40 21.19
C LYS A 38 1.10 8.16 22.24
#